data_AF-A0A428RJB9-F1
#
_entry.id   AF-A0A428RJB9-F1
#
_cell.length_a   1.000
_cell.length_b   1.000
_cell.length_c   1.000
_cell.angle_alpha   90.00
_cell.angle_beta   90.00
_cell.angle_gamma   90.00
#
_symmetry.space_group_name_H-M   'P 1'
#
loop_
_entity.id
_entity.type
_entity.pdbx_description
1 polymer ?
#
loop_
_entity_poly.entity_id
_entity_poly.type
_entity_poly.pdbx_seq_one_letter_code
_entity_poly.pdbx_strand_id
1 'polypeptide(L)'
;MNLPCSTTRIAPPGEEDYSHESSNISLCGDSYFFSGRFRSYGRVPKAIEENNELDFDHVHGEFTTEYIVLGPNERYFRCRRIREGDVAAMNTSDLEDYEEVTDFCDDHQIERPASLSFGPNGTFYIRSINDEEKWNLPSHIVHDALQVTPTATQSGAQSLWLGAGGSWVIQYRNGSFNFNLQGRYAALERALRQAQEDGVRISGLALNPLDENSFACVFSDGLVEYEAGIAAFDGKEFEMWCEENFELREIHKLLEEISEVTRRNWPFTT
;
A
#
# COMPACT_ATOMS: atom_id res chain seq x y z
N MET A 1 15.04 -30.34 55.46
CA MET A 1 14.21 -29.30 54.83
C MET A 1 15.03 -28.68 53.72
N ASN A 2 14.80 -29.10 52.48
CA ASN A 2 15.41 -28.51 51.29
C ASN A 2 14.29 -27.83 50.52
N LEU A 3 14.30 -26.50 50.46
CA LEU A 3 13.44 -25.73 49.58
C LEU A 3 14.08 -25.74 48.18
N PRO A 4 13.34 -26.09 47.12
CA PRO A 4 13.87 -26.03 45.76
C PRO A 4 14.01 -24.57 45.32
N CYS A 5 15.13 -24.29 44.67
CA CYS A 5 15.42 -23.05 43.98
C CYS A 5 14.40 -22.88 42.84
N SER A 6 13.44 -21.97 42.99
CA SER A 6 12.57 -21.57 41.88
C SER A 6 13.37 -20.66 40.97
N THR A 7 13.90 -21.23 39.89
CA THR A 7 14.40 -20.46 38.75
C THR A 7 13.21 -19.72 38.16
N THR A 8 13.12 -18.41 38.40
CA THR A 8 12.20 -17.54 37.67
C THR A 8 12.58 -17.65 36.20
N ARG A 9 11.77 -18.37 35.40
CA ARG A 9 11.86 -18.29 33.95
C ARG A 9 11.55 -16.84 33.57
N ILE A 10 12.59 -16.09 33.24
CA ILE A 10 12.44 -14.85 32.47
C ILE A 10 11.86 -15.31 31.12
N ALA A 11 10.65 -14.88 30.80
CA ALA A 11 10.07 -15.13 29.49
C ALA A 11 11.00 -14.55 28.40
N PRO A 12 11.11 -15.18 27.22
CA PRO A 12 11.81 -14.55 26.10
C PRO A 12 11.18 -13.18 25.82
N PRO A 13 11.95 -12.20 25.29
CA PRO A 13 11.36 -10.94 24.79
C PRO A 13 10.20 -11.31 23.86
N GLY A 14 9.02 -10.75 24.13
CA GLY A 14 7.77 -11.18 23.50
C GLY A 14 7.84 -10.99 21.99
N GLU A 15 7.48 -12.04 21.24
CA GLU A 15 7.23 -11.95 19.80
C GLU A 15 6.22 -10.83 19.54
N GLU A 16 6.62 -9.80 18.79
CA GLU A 16 5.70 -8.73 18.40
C GLU A 16 4.82 -9.23 17.24
N ASP A 17 3.49 -9.13 17.41
CA ASP A 17 2.52 -9.47 16.38
C ASP A 17 2.23 -8.24 15.50
N TYR A 18 2.77 -8.26 14.28
CA TYR A 18 2.61 -7.20 13.26
C TYR A 18 1.27 -7.25 12.51
N SER A 19 0.29 -7.96 13.07
CA SER A 19 -1.09 -8.05 12.58
C SER A 19 -1.83 -6.72 12.40
N HIS A 20 -1.36 -5.67 13.06
CA HIS A 20 -1.99 -4.35 13.06
C HIS A 20 -1.53 -3.48 11.88
N GLU A 21 -0.50 -3.90 11.14
CA GLU A 21 0.02 -3.14 10.02
C GLU A 21 -0.91 -3.17 8.81
N SER A 22 -1.10 -2.02 8.17
CA SER A 22 -1.94 -1.90 6.98
C SER A 22 -1.31 -2.60 5.77
N SER A 23 -2.11 -3.11 4.86
CA SER A 23 -1.63 -3.65 3.59
C SER A 23 -1.23 -2.51 2.63
N ASN A 24 -0.27 -2.74 1.74
CA ASN A 24 0.06 -1.82 0.65
C ASN A 24 0.27 -2.54 -0.67
N ILE A 25 0.06 -1.78 -1.74
CA ILE A 25 0.14 -2.23 -3.12
C ILE A 25 1.15 -1.29 -3.79
N SER A 26 2.11 -1.83 -4.54
CA SER A 26 3.10 -1.02 -5.23
C SER A 26 3.41 -1.60 -6.61
N LEU A 27 3.51 -0.73 -7.60
CA LEU A 27 3.80 -1.06 -9.01
C LEU A 27 4.83 -0.06 -9.54
N CYS A 28 5.81 -0.53 -10.28
CA CYS A 28 6.74 0.33 -11.02
C CYS A 28 7.41 -0.43 -12.15
N GLY A 29 7.22 0.01 -13.39
CA GLY A 29 7.76 -0.71 -14.55
C GLY A 29 7.19 -2.12 -14.62
N ASP A 30 8.06 -3.10 -14.82
CA ASP A 30 7.75 -4.53 -14.80
C ASP A 30 7.72 -5.14 -13.39
N SER A 31 7.82 -4.30 -12.36
CA SER A 31 7.93 -4.72 -10.96
C SER A 31 6.62 -4.47 -10.19
N TYR A 32 6.33 -5.35 -9.24
CA TYR A 32 5.17 -5.23 -8.37
C TYR A 32 5.46 -5.82 -6.99
N PHE A 33 4.84 -5.27 -5.96
CA PHE A 33 4.89 -5.82 -4.62
C PHE A 33 3.58 -5.52 -3.87
N PHE A 34 2.99 -6.57 -3.30
CA PHE A 34 1.78 -6.50 -2.51
C PHE A 34 2.12 -6.97 -1.11
N SER A 35 2.22 -6.02 -0.17
CA SER A 35 2.57 -6.32 1.22
C SER A 35 1.31 -6.41 2.05
N GLY A 36 1.12 -7.55 2.71
CA GLY A 36 -0.07 -7.83 3.49
C GLY A 36 0.28 -8.58 4.77
N ARG A 37 -0.60 -8.45 5.77
CA ARG A 37 -0.51 -9.13 7.06
C ARG A 37 -0.39 -10.65 6.91
N PHE A 38 -1.20 -11.23 6.03
CA PHE A 38 -1.38 -12.68 5.89
C PHE A 38 -0.48 -13.28 4.82
N ARG A 39 -0.19 -12.51 3.78
CA ARG A 39 0.70 -12.88 2.70
C ARG A 39 1.31 -11.61 2.13
N SER A 40 2.58 -11.67 1.76
CA SER A 40 3.21 -10.65 0.94
C SER A 40 3.83 -11.32 -0.27
N TYR A 41 3.56 -10.81 -1.46
CA TYR A 41 4.11 -11.40 -2.67
C TYR A 41 4.40 -10.35 -3.74
N GLY A 42 5.35 -10.63 -4.62
CA GLY A 42 5.76 -9.67 -5.62
C GLY A 42 6.99 -10.06 -6.43
N ARG A 43 7.24 -9.31 -7.49
CA ARG A 43 8.47 -9.36 -8.26
C ARG A 43 9.16 -8.01 -8.16
N VAL A 44 10.32 -7.99 -7.51
CA VAL A 44 11.13 -6.79 -7.35
C VAL A 44 12.54 -7.08 -7.90
N PRO A 45 13.01 -6.38 -8.94
CA PRO A 45 14.37 -6.51 -9.46
C PRO A 45 15.39 -6.31 -8.34
N LYS A 46 16.37 -7.21 -8.22
CA LYS A 46 17.45 -7.08 -7.22
C LYS A 46 18.63 -6.31 -7.78
N ALA A 47 19.03 -5.28 -7.04
CA ALA A 47 20.39 -4.77 -6.99
C ALA A 47 21.26 -5.52 -5.93
N ILE A 48 21.02 -6.82 -5.67
CA ILE A 48 21.83 -7.58 -4.69
C ILE A 48 22.41 -8.83 -5.35
N GLU A 49 23.73 -8.85 -5.46
CA GLU A 49 24.54 -10.00 -5.84
C GLU A 49 24.13 -11.27 -5.07
N GLU A 50 24.19 -12.38 -5.80
CA GLU A 50 24.04 -13.77 -5.35
C GLU A 50 22.58 -14.27 -5.17
N ASN A 51 22.24 -15.14 -6.12
CA ASN A 51 21.07 -16.02 -6.27
C ASN A 51 19.82 -15.40 -6.91
N ASN A 52 19.74 -15.68 -8.23
CA ASN A 52 18.65 -15.46 -9.18
C ASN A 52 17.32 -16.16 -8.81
N GLU A 53 16.70 -15.79 -7.70
CA GLU A 53 15.29 -16.12 -7.47
C GLU A 53 14.57 -14.85 -7.04
N LEU A 54 13.67 -14.34 -7.89
CA LEU A 54 12.84 -13.16 -7.61
C LEU A 54 11.38 -13.46 -7.94
N ASP A 55 10.77 -14.22 -7.05
CA ASP A 55 9.36 -14.13 -6.71
C ASP A 55 9.34 -14.09 -5.16
N PHE A 56 8.92 -12.98 -4.57
CA PHE A 56 8.58 -12.93 -3.16
C PHE A 56 7.24 -13.65 -3.02
N ASP A 57 7.16 -14.66 -2.17
CA ASP A 57 5.90 -15.28 -1.75
C ASP A 57 6.06 -15.73 -0.30
N HIS A 58 5.74 -14.82 0.62
CA HIS A 58 5.85 -15.02 2.05
C HIS A 58 4.47 -15.13 2.67
N VAL A 59 4.23 -16.19 3.43
CA VAL A 59 2.97 -16.42 4.14
C VAL A 59 3.16 -16.12 5.63
N HIS A 60 2.12 -15.56 6.27
CA HIS A 60 2.09 -15.28 7.71
C HIS A 60 2.43 -16.52 8.52
N GLY A 61 3.43 -16.39 9.39
CA GLY A 61 4.03 -17.50 10.14
C GLY A 61 5.48 -17.78 9.79
N GLU A 62 5.98 -17.26 8.67
CA GLU A 62 7.40 -17.23 8.34
C GLU A 62 8.18 -16.18 9.17
N PHE A 63 9.50 -16.32 9.23
CA PHE A 63 10.36 -15.55 10.14
C PHE A 63 10.46 -14.04 9.82
N THR A 64 9.87 -13.55 8.72
CA THR A 64 9.97 -12.14 8.31
C THR A 64 8.73 -11.59 7.61
N THR A 65 8.38 -10.33 7.88
CA THR A 65 7.45 -9.53 7.06
C THR A 65 8.22 -8.44 6.32
N GLU A 66 7.76 -8.11 5.11
CA GLU A 66 8.40 -7.08 4.27
C GLU A 66 7.37 -6.06 3.80
N TYR A 67 7.73 -4.78 3.94
CA TYR A 67 7.03 -3.64 3.37
C TYR A 67 7.92 -3.04 2.29
N ILE A 68 7.45 -3.01 1.05
CA ILE A 68 8.19 -2.42 -0.07
C ILE A 68 7.31 -1.41 -0.80
N VAL A 69 7.85 -0.23 -1.06
CA VAL A 69 7.28 0.75 -1.99
C VAL A 69 8.28 0.97 -3.11
N LEU A 70 7.87 0.59 -4.32
CA LEU A 70 8.66 0.70 -5.54
C LEU A 70 8.63 2.12 -6.08
N GLY A 71 9.76 2.57 -6.60
CA GLY A 71 9.93 3.83 -7.29
C GLY A 71 10.62 3.66 -8.65
N PRO A 72 10.60 4.69 -9.49
CA PRO A 72 11.35 4.71 -10.75
C PRO A 72 12.86 4.49 -10.55
N ASN A 73 13.57 4.14 -11.64
CA ASN A 73 15.03 3.93 -11.66
C ASN A 73 15.54 2.84 -10.70
N GLU A 74 14.77 1.77 -10.51
CA GLU A 74 15.12 0.65 -9.60
C GLU A 74 15.27 1.07 -8.13
N ARG A 75 14.78 2.27 -7.77
CA ARG A 75 14.78 2.77 -6.40
C ARG A 75 13.57 2.21 -5.65
N TYR A 76 13.73 1.91 -4.37
CA TYR A 76 12.61 1.46 -3.54
C TYR A 76 12.85 1.78 -2.06
N PHE A 77 11.75 1.90 -1.32
CA PHE A 77 11.78 1.89 0.13
C PHE A 77 11.50 0.47 0.62
N ARG A 78 12.30 -0.03 1.57
CA ARG A 78 12.08 -1.33 2.20
C ARG A 78 12.19 -1.25 3.72
N CYS A 79 11.19 -1.81 4.38
CA CYS A 79 11.22 -2.10 5.80
C CYS A 79 11.05 -3.60 5.98
N ARG A 80 12.02 -4.25 6.63
CA ARG A 80 12.01 -5.69 6.90
C ARG A 80 11.92 -5.91 8.41
N ARG A 81 10.93 -6.69 8.84
CA ARG A 81 10.77 -7.10 10.25
C ARG A 81 11.07 -8.58 10.37
N ILE A 82 11.83 -8.95 11.40
CA ILE A 82 12.24 -10.34 11.67
C ILE A 82 11.61 -10.74 13.00
N ARG A 83 10.81 -11.82 12.99
CA ARG A 83 9.99 -12.24 14.15
C ARG A 83 10.82 -12.60 15.39
N GLU A 84 12.08 -13.01 15.21
CA GLU A 84 13.02 -13.34 16.30
C GLU A 84 14.01 -12.21 16.64
N GLY A 85 13.88 -11.04 16.00
CA GLY A 85 14.75 -9.89 16.24
C GLY A 85 14.06 -8.81 17.06
N ASP A 86 14.81 -8.16 17.95
CA ASP A 86 14.35 -6.97 18.68
C ASP A 86 14.21 -5.72 17.76
N VAL A 87 14.50 -5.84 16.45
CA VAL A 87 14.73 -4.68 15.57
C VAL A 87 14.15 -4.92 14.17
N ALA A 88 13.29 -4.00 13.72
CA ALA A 88 13.01 -3.81 12.30
C ALA A 88 14.31 -3.39 11.59
N ALA A 89 14.82 -4.20 10.68
CA ALA A 89 15.94 -3.79 9.85
C ALA A 89 15.40 -2.83 8.78
N MET A 90 15.42 -1.53 9.07
CA MET A 90 15.25 -0.52 8.03
C MET A 90 16.45 -0.64 7.09
N ASN A 91 16.18 -1.03 5.86
CA ASN A 91 17.18 -1.06 4.82
C ASN A 91 16.65 -0.17 3.70
N THR A 92 17.05 1.09 3.73
CA THR A 92 16.72 2.12 2.74
C THR A 92 17.39 1.88 1.39
N SER A 93 17.68 0.61 1.04
CA SER A 93 18.59 0.30 -0.05
C SER A 93 18.08 0.87 -1.36
N ASP A 94 18.87 1.83 -1.83
CA ASP A 94 18.79 2.57 -3.07
C ASP A 94 17.73 3.68 -3.16
N LEU A 95 17.73 4.58 -2.18
CA LEU A 95 17.01 5.87 -2.23
C LEU A 95 17.92 7.04 -2.68
N GLU A 96 18.97 6.81 -3.48
CA GLU A 96 19.89 7.90 -3.91
C GLU A 96 19.14 9.10 -4.55
N ASP A 97 18.05 8.84 -5.29
CA ASP A 97 17.23 9.89 -5.90
C ASP A 97 16.19 10.50 -4.92
N TYR A 98 16.12 9.96 -3.70
CA TYR A 98 15.11 10.24 -2.67
C TYR A 98 15.72 10.39 -1.27
N GLU A 99 16.96 10.91 -1.16
CA GLU A 99 17.67 11.14 0.12
C GLU A 99 16.82 11.89 1.14
N GLU A 100 16.01 12.84 0.66
CA GLU A 100 15.07 13.61 1.48
C GLU A 100 14.03 12.76 2.23
N VAL A 101 13.69 11.58 1.70
CA VAL A 101 12.79 10.62 2.35
C VAL A 101 13.52 9.90 3.47
N THR A 102 14.78 9.51 3.26
CA THR A 102 15.64 8.93 4.30
C THR A 102 15.83 9.90 5.45
N ASP A 103 16.22 11.15 5.17
CA ASP A 103 16.38 12.19 6.18
C ASP A 103 15.10 12.41 6.99
N PHE A 104 13.95 12.45 6.30
CA PHE A 104 12.66 12.62 6.96
C PHE A 104 12.32 11.44 7.88
N CYS A 105 12.60 10.21 7.44
CA CYS A 105 12.40 9.03 8.27
C CYS A 105 13.31 9.04 9.50
N ASP A 106 14.58 9.43 9.35
CA ASP A 106 15.53 9.51 10.48
C ASP A 106 15.14 10.61 11.47
N ASP A 107 14.83 11.82 10.98
CA ASP A 107 14.43 12.97 11.79
C ASP A 107 13.19 12.71 12.65
N HIS A 108 12.26 11.90 12.13
CA HIS A 108 10.97 11.60 12.76
C HIS A 108 10.87 10.16 13.29
N GLN A 109 11.96 9.39 13.26
CA GLN A 109 12.01 7.99 13.70
C GLN A 109 10.94 7.10 13.05
N ILE A 110 10.74 7.26 11.75
CA ILE A 110 9.72 6.55 10.97
C ILE A 110 10.30 5.24 10.45
N GLU A 111 10.00 4.13 11.12
CA GLU A 111 10.33 2.79 10.60
C GLU A 111 9.53 2.44 9.34
N ARG A 112 8.24 2.81 9.35
CA ARG A 112 7.30 2.52 8.28
C ARG A 112 6.35 3.71 8.11
N PRO A 113 6.29 4.31 6.91
CA PRO A 113 5.37 5.41 6.65
C PRO A 113 3.91 4.94 6.62
N ALA A 114 3.01 5.81 7.05
CA ALA A 114 1.56 5.60 6.91
C ALA A 114 1.10 5.76 5.46
N SER A 115 1.82 6.58 4.68
CA SER A 115 1.67 6.68 3.23
C SER A 115 3.02 7.06 2.63
N LEU A 116 3.42 6.36 1.56
CA LEU A 116 4.59 6.69 0.77
C LEU A 116 4.28 6.40 -0.70
N SER A 117 4.59 7.34 -1.57
CA SER A 117 4.49 7.16 -3.02
C SER A 117 5.69 7.82 -3.70
N PHE A 118 6.34 7.06 -4.57
CA PHE A 118 7.34 7.56 -5.50
C PHE A 118 6.70 7.78 -6.87
N GLY A 119 6.97 8.95 -7.45
CA GLY A 119 6.50 9.32 -8.78
C GLY A 119 7.66 9.63 -9.73
N PRO A 120 7.36 9.88 -11.01
CA PRO A 120 8.37 10.25 -12.01
C PRO A 120 9.18 11.48 -11.62
N ASN A 121 10.39 11.61 -12.19
CA ASN A 121 11.26 12.79 -12.05
C ASN A 121 11.60 13.15 -10.58
N GLY A 122 11.80 12.15 -9.72
CA GLY A 122 12.17 12.36 -8.31
C GLY A 122 11.04 12.95 -7.45
N THR A 123 9.79 12.91 -7.93
CA THR A 123 8.64 13.35 -7.13
C THR A 123 8.29 12.32 -6.08
N PHE A 124 7.89 12.77 -4.89
CA PHE A 124 7.47 11.89 -3.81
C PHE A 124 6.49 12.58 -2.86
N TYR A 125 5.76 11.75 -2.13
CA TYR A 125 5.00 12.14 -0.96
C TYR A 125 5.17 11.09 0.13
N ILE A 126 5.41 11.55 1.37
CA ILE A 126 5.50 10.70 2.55
C ILE A 126 4.69 11.31 3.69
N ARG A 127 3.98 10.45 4.43
CA ARG A 127 3.28 10.76 5.67
C ARG A 127 3.61 9.74 6.75
N SER A 128 3.91 10.20 7.95
CA SER A 128 4.12 9.37 9.14
C SER A 128 2.79 8.97 9.79
N ILE A 129 2.83 8.01 10.72
CA ILE A 129 1.66 7.65 11.53
C ILE A 129 1.19 8.79 12.45
N ASN A 130 2.09 9.72 12.77
CA ASN A 130 1.84 10.89 13.61
C ASN A 130 1.44 12.13 12.79
N ASP A 131 1.06 11.94 11.52
CA ASP A 131 0.63 13.00 10.60
C ASP A 131 1.70 14.04 10.23
N GLU A 132 2.98 13.72 10.45
CA GLU A 132 4.08 14.47 9.86
C GLU A 132 4.17 14.17 8.37
N GLU A 133 4.41 15.19 7.55
CA GLU A 133 4.37 15.07 6.08
C GLU A 133 5.58 15.74 5.45
N LYS A 134 6.08 15.15 4.37
CA LYS A 134 7.07 15.77 3.48
C LYS A 134 6.76 15.39 2.04
N TRP A 135 7.07 16.29 1.11
CA TRP A 135 6.82 16.05 -0.30
C TRP A 135 7.78 16.84 -1.18
N ASN A 136 8.11 16.27 -2.33
CA ASN A 136 8.68 16.97 -3.47
C ASN A 136 7.70 16.81 -4.63
N LEU A 137 6.84 17.82 -4.82
CA LEU A 137 5.75 17.77 -5.79
C LEU A 137 5.72 19.04 -6.64
N PRO A 138 5.35 18.95 -7.92
CA PRO A 138 5.06 20.12 -8.75
C PRO A 138 4.00 21.02 -8.09
N SER A 139 4.15 22.33 -8.26
CA SER A 139 3.27 23.33 -7.62
C SER A 139 1.78 23.12 -7.91
N HIS A 140 1.43 22.62 -9.11
CA HIS A 140 0.05 22.32 -9.46
C HIS A 140 -0.52 21.14 -8.66
N ILE A 141 0.26 20.10 -8.36
CA ILE A 141 -0.18 18.98 -7.50
C ILE A 141 -0.35 19.46 -6.06
N VAL A 142 0.57 20.29 -5.55
CA VAL A 142 0.46 20.88 -4.22
C VAL A 142 -0.83 21.70 -4.09
N HIS A 143 -1.15 22.51 -5.10
CA HIS A 143 -2.37 23.32 -5.13
C HIS A 143 -3.64 22.49 -5.29
N ASP A 144 -3.68 21.57 -6.28
CA ASP A 144 -4.92 20.88 -6.67
C ASP A 144 -5.21 19.66 -5.80
N ALA A 145 -4.17 18.90 -5.43
CA ALA A 145 -4.29 17.67 -4.63
C ALA A 145 -4.16 17.97 -3.13
N LEU A 146 -3.01 18.49 -2.68
CA LEU A 146 -2.78 18.69 -1.25
C LEU A 146 -3.59 19.86 -0.68
N GLN A 147 -3.97 20.83 -1.52
CA GLN A 147 -4.71 22.04 -1.14
C GLN A 147 -4.04 22.83 0.00
N VAL A 148 -2.71 22.73 0.09
CA VAL A 148 -1.92 23.37 1.13
C VAL A 148 -1.85 24.87 0.84
N THR A 149 -2.42 25.64 1.76
CA THR A 149 -2.24 27.10 1.76
C THR A 149 -0.88 27.44 2.38
N PRO A 150 -0.31 28.63 2.11
CA PRO A 150 0.99 29.04 2.68
C PRO A 150 1.07 29.00 4.22
N THR A 151 -0.07 28.91 4.91
CA THR A 151 -0.19 28.87 6.38
C THR A 151 -0.50 27.48 6.93
N ALA A 152 -0.76 26.48 6.09
CA ALA A 152 -1.07 25.13 6.54
C ALA A 152 0.23 24.34 6.79
N THR A 153 0.32 23.71 7.96
CA THR A 153 1.47 22.86 8.35
C THR A 153 1.28 21.39 7.96
N GLN A 154 0.07 20.97 7.58
CA GLN A 154 -0.28 19.61 7.15
C GLN A 154 -1.30 19.68 6.01
N SER A 155 -1.21 18.74 5.07
CA SER A 155 -2.26 18.52 4.08
C SER A 155 -3.39 17.69 4.71
N GLY A 156 -4.63 17.87 4.25
CA GLY A 156 -5.76 17.02 4.69
C GLY A 156 -5.66 15.57 4.21
N ALA A 157 -4.51 15.17 3.64
CA ALA A 157 -4.30 13.90 3.00
C ALA A 157 -4.19 12.77 4.03
N GLN A 158 -4.82 11.65 3.69
CA GLN A 158 -4.57 10.35 4.29
C GLN A 158 -3.53 9.59 3.46
N SER A 159 -3.69 9.62 2.14
CA SER A 159 -2.79 8.96 1.18
C SER A 159 -2.75 9.75 -0.13
N LEU A 160 -1.58 9.79 -0.77
CA LEU A 160 -1.40 10.30 -2.13
C LEU A 160 -0.67 9.23 -2.95
N TRP A 161 -1.24 8.90 -4.11
CA TRP A 161 -0.66 7.97 -5.08
C TRP A 161 -0.26 8.73 -6.34
N LEU A 162 1.00 8.57 -6.76
CA LEU A 162 1.58 9.21 -7.92
C LEU A 162 1.70 8.20 -9.06
N GLY A 163 1.31 8.62 -10.27
CA GLY A 163 1.36 7.80 -11.48
C GLY A 163 2.15 8.46 -12.61
N ALA A 164 2.07 7.84 -13.78
CA ALA A 164 2.74 8.27 -15.00
C ALA A 164 2.30 9.66 -15.44
N GLY A 165 3.22 10.45 -16.00
CA GLY A 165 2.90 11.72 -16.63
C GLY A 165 2.25 12.77 -15.72
N GLY A 166 2.51 12.71 -14.40
CA GLY A 166 1.95 13.65 -13.42
C GLY A 166 0.53 13.31 -12.97
N SER A 167 0.04 12.11 -13.28
CA SER A 167 -1.22 11.60 -12.76
C SER A 167 -1.15 11.42 -11.24
N TRP A 168 -2.25 11.67 -10.54
CA TRP A 168 -2.34 11.48 -9.10
C TRP A 168 -3.76 11.12 -8.66
N VAL A 169 -3.83 10.43 -7.52
CA VAL A 169 -5.05 10.18 -6.75
C VAL A 169 -4.74 10.52 -5.30
N ILE A 170 -5.63 11.27 -4.64
CA ILE A 170 -5.50 11.64 -3.23
C ILE A 170 -6.74 11.21 -2.46
N GLN A 171 -6.55 10.51 -1.34
CA GLN A 171 -7.60 10.30 -0.35
C GLN A 171 -7.35 11.21 0.84
N TYR A 172 -8.40 11.92 1.27
CA TYR A 172 -8.37 12.82 2.42
C TYR A 172 -8.79 12.07 3.70
N ARG A 173 -8.40 12.59 4.87
CA ARG A 173 -8.69 11.97 6.18
C ARG A 173 -10.19 11.89 6.52
N ASN A 174 -11.03 12.67 5.85
CA ASN A 174 -12.50 12.57 5.95
C ASN A 174 -13.09 11.38 5.15
N GLY A 175 -12.27 10.66 4.40
CA GLY A 175 -12.65 9.52 3.56
C GLY A 175 -13.05 9.87 2.13
N SER A 176 -13.21 11.16 1.79
CA SER A 176 -13.37 11.57 0.38
C SER A 176 -12.05 11.44 -0.36
N PHE A 177 -12.11 11.28 -1.68
CA PHE A 177 -10.91 11.30 -2.53
C PHE A 177 -11.15 12.15 -3.78
N ASN A 178 -10.05 12.61 -4.39
CA ASN A 178 -10.04 13.32 -5.67
C ASN A 178 -8.88 12.80 -6.54
N PHE A 179 -8.91 13.07 -7.83
CA PHE A 179 -7.88 12.60 -8.74
C PHE A 179 -7.72 13.49 -9.97
N ASN A 180 -6.55 13.43 -10.58
CA ASN A 180 -6.31 13.89 -11.93
C ASN A 180 -5.40 12.88 -12.63
N LEU A 181 -5.98 12.07 -13.52
CA LEU A 181 -5.25 11.02 -14.21
C LEU A 181 -4.64 11.48 -15.53
N GLN A 182 -4.77 12.76 -15.92
CA GLN A 182 -4.15 13.33 -17.12
C GLN A 182 -4.42 12.54 -18.41
N GLY A 183 -5.59 11.89 -18.51
CA GLY A 183 -5.98 11.04 -19.64
C GLY A 183 -5.37 9.62 -19.65
N ARG A 184 -4.74 9.20 -18.55
CA ARG A 184 -4.12 7.87 -18.34
C ARG A 184 -5.00 6.99 -17.47
N TYR A 185 -4.69 5.69 -17.39
CA TYR A 185 -5.42 4.72 -16.57
C TYR A 185 -6.94 4.77 -16.81
N ALA A 186 -7.34 4.71 -18.08
CA ALA A 186 -8.73 5.00 -18.49
C ALA A 186 -9.78 4.10 -17.80
N ALA A 187 -9.45 2.83 -17.53
CA ALA A 187 -10.33 1.95 -16.76
C ALA A 187 -10.46 2.38 -15.31
N LEU A 188 -9.35 2.75 -14.66
CA LEU A 188 -9.35 3.29 -13.30
C LEU A 188 -10.17 4.57 -13.19
N GLU A 189 -10.06 5.48 -14.16
CA GLU A 189 -10.83 6.74 -14.14
C GLU A 189 -12.33 6.49 -14.01
N ARG A 190 -12.85 5.51 -14.77
CA ARG A 190 -14.27 5.13 -14.72
C ARG A 190 -14.64 4.57 -13.35
N ALA A 191 -13.82 3.68 -12.79
CA ALA A 191 -14.05 3.08 -11.49
C ALA A 191 -14.02 4.12 -10.36
N LEU A 192 -13.07 5.06 -10.39
CA LEU A 192 -12.97 6.14 -9.42
C LEU A 192 -14.19 7.07 -9.46
N ARG A 193 -14.71 7.41 -10.65
CA ARG A 193 -15.93 8.23 -10.76
C ARG A 193 -17.13 7.52 -10.14
N GLN A 194 -17.30 6.22 -10.43
CA GLN A 194 -18.38 5.42 -9.87
C GLN A 194 -18.27 5.34 -8.33
N ALA A 195 -17.08 5.06 -7.80
CA ALA A 195 -16.85 5.01 -6.36
C ALA A 195 -17.12 6.36 -5.66
N GLN A 196 -16.84 7.50 -6.31
CA GLN A 196 -17.23 8.81 -5.77
C GLN A 196 -18.75 8.98 -5.70
N GLU A 197 -19.49 8.54 -6.72
CA GLU A 197 -20.96 8.60 -6.74
C GLU A 197 -21.57 7.71 -5.65
N ASP A 198 -20.98 6.54 -5.41
CA ASP A 198 -21.43 5.57 -4.42
C ASP A 198 -20.94 5.87 -2.99
N GLY A 199 -20.05 6.87 -2.83
CA GLY A 199 -19.48 7.24 -1.53
C GLY A 199 -18.51 6.20 -0.95
N VAL A 200 -17.90 5.39 -1.81
CA VAL A 200 -16.97 4.31 -1.48
C VAL A 200 -15.55 4.88 -1.34
N ARG A 201 -14.76 4.37 -0.39
CA ARG A 201 -13.38 4.82 -0.14
C ARG A 201 -12.37 3.92 -0.83
N ILE A 202 -11.14 4.40 -0.98
CA ILE A 202 -10.02 3.59 -1.46
C ILE A 202 -9.35 2.95 -0.24
N SER A 203 -9.27 1.61 -0.25
CA SER A 203 -8.57 0.81 0.75
C SER A 203 -7.09 0.61 0.38
N GLY A 204 -6.80 0.47 -0.91
CA GLY A 204 -5.45 0.36 -1.44
C GLY A 204 -5.42 0.77 -2.91
N LEU A 205 -4.33 1.39 -3.33
CA LEU A 205 -4.12 1.79 -4.73
C LEU A 205 -2.63 1.75 -5.05
N ALA A 206 -2.32 1.38 -6.29
CA ALA A 206 -1.03 1.60 -6.93
C ALA A 206 -1.26 2.07 -8.36
N LEU A 207 -0.57 3.15 -8.73
CA LEU A 207 -0.42 3.60 -10.11
C LEU A 207 1.00 3.30 -10.54
N ASN A 208 1.19 2.65 -11.69
CA ASN A 208 2.54 2.38 -12.16
C ASN A 208 3.13 3.65 -12.81
N PRO A 209 4.16 4.30 -12.24
CA PRO A 209 4.70 5.55 -12.75
C PRO A 209 5.39 5.43 -14.13
N LEU A 210 5.71 4.21 -14.58
CA LEU A 210 6.39 3.93 -15.85
C LEU A 210 5.47 3.28 -16.90
N ASP A 211 4.23 2.93 -16.53
CA ASP A 211 3.24 2.37 -17.44
C ASP A 211 1.85 2.96 -17.17
N GLU A 212 1.36 3.74 -18.13
CA GLU A 212 0.07 4.44 -18.02
C GLU A 212 -1.17 3.53 -18.13
N ASN A 213 -0.97 2.23 -18.36
CA ASN A 213 -2.03 1.22 -18.38
C ASN A 213 -1.94 0.23 -17.22
N SER A 214 -0.95 0.38 -16.31
CA SER A 214 -0.79 -0.55 -15.19
C SER A 214 -1.22 0.09 -13.87
N PHE A 215 -2.23 -0.49 -13.24
CA PHE A 215 -2.73 -0.06 -11.93
C PHE A 215 -3.37 -1.23 -11.17
N ALA A 216 -3.50 -1.06 -9.86
CA ALA A 216 -4.24 -1.97 -9.00
C ALA A 216 -4.96 -1.17 -7.91
N CYS A 217 -6.26 -1.38 -7.75
CA CYS A 217 -7.11 -0.61 -6.84
C CYS A 217 -8.05 -1.55 -6.07
N VAL A 218 -8.17 -1.30 -4.77
CA VAL A 218 -9.08 -2.00 -3.85
C VAL A 218 -9.94 -0.94 -3.18
N PHE A 219 -11.24 -1.08 -3.32
CA PHE A 219 -12.24 -0.20 -2.72
C PHE A 219 -12.76 -0.77 -1.39
N SER A 220 -13.33 0.10 -0.56
CA SER A 220 -13.81 -0.27 0.79
C SER A 220 -15.07 -1.13 0.79
N ASP A 221 -15.75 -1.25 -0.34
CA ASP A 221 -16.88 -2.15 -0.57
C ASP A 221 -16.45 -3.54 -1.07
N GLY A 222 -15.14 -3.76 -1.22
CA GLY A 222 -14.55 -5.00 -1.68
C GLY A 222 -14.50 -5.18 -3.19
N LEU A 223 -14.80 -4.14 -3.97
CA LEU A 223 -14.48 -4.13 -5.40
C LEU A 223 -12.97 -4.04 -5.61
N VAL A 224 -12.45 -4.88 -6.48
CA VAL A 224 -11.04 -4.91 -6.91
C VAL A 224 -10.99 -4.63 -8.40
N GLU A 225 -10.22 -3.61 -8.80
CA GLU A 225 -10.07 -3.18 -10.19
C GLU A 225 -8.58 -3.08 -10.52
N TYR A 226 -8.15 -3.67 -11.62
CA TYR A 226 -6.74 -3.64 -12.02
C TYR A 226 -6.56 -3.82 -13.53
N GLU A 227 -5.46 -3.29 -14.03
CA GLU A 227 -4.87 -3.66 -15.31
C GLU A 227 -3.39 -3.94 -15.06
N ALA A 228 -2.92 -5.14 -15.40
CA ALA A 228 -1.55 -5.55 -15.06
C ALA A 228 -0.49 -4.82 -15.89
N GLY A 229 -0.82 -4.43 -17.13
CA GLY A 229 0.10 -3.79 -18.07
C GLY A 229 1.44 -4.52 -18.18
N ILE A 230 2.54 -3.78 -18.20
CA ILE A 230 3.90 -4.35 -18.27
C ILE A 230 4.35 -5.01 -16.97
N ALA A 231 3.75 -4.66 -15.82
CA ALA A 231 4.04 -5.31 -14.54
C ALA A 231 3.65 -6.79 -14.55
N ALA A 232 2.64 -7.15 -15.37
CA ALA A 232 2.28 -8.53 -15.69
C ALA A 232 2.07 -9.44 -14.46
N PHE A 233 1.62 -8.87 -13.33
CA PHE A 233 1.22 -9.66 -12.17
C PHE A 233 -0.02 -10.50 -12.48
N ASP A 234 -0.14 -11.66 -11.85
CA ASP A 234 -1.33 -12.50 -11.98
C ASP A 234 -2.50 -11.87 -11.23
N GLY A 235 -3.52 -11.47 -12.00
CA GLY A 235 -4.72 -10.84 -11.45
C GLY A 235 -5.50 -11.71 -10.47
N LYS A 236 -5.54 -13.04 -10.67
CA LYS A 236 -6.23 -13.95 -9.76
C LYS A 236 -5.50 -14.10 -8.44
N GLU A 237 -4.17 -14.16 -8.49
CA GLU A 237 -3.35 -14.14 -7.27
C GLU A 237 -3.50 -12.81 -6.53
N PHE A 238 -3.64 -11.70 -7.25
CA PHE A 238 -3.89 -10.38 -6.67
C PHE A 238 -5.26 -10.32 -5.97
N GLU A 239 -6.33 -10.77 -6.63
CA GLU A 239 -7.66 -10.86 -6.04
C GLU A 239 -7.67 -11.72 -4.76
N MET A 240 -7.05 -12.91 -4.81
CA MET A 240 -6.94 -13.80 -3.65
C MET A 240 -6.17 -13.15 -2.50
N TRP A 241 -5.08 -12.44 -2.81
CA TRP A 241 -4.34 -11.68 -1.82
C TRP A 241 -5.16 -10.54 -1.21
N CYS A 242 -5.97 -9.83 -2.00
CA CYS A 242 -6.86 -8.78 -1.51
C CYS A 242 -7.91 -9.33 -0.54
N GLU A 243 -8.51 -10.48 -0.86
CA GLU A 243 -9.49 -11.14 0.01
C GLU A 243 -8.92 -11.45 1.41
N GLU A 244 -7.66 -11.88 1.46
CA GLU A 244 -6.97 -12.21 2.71
C GLU A 244 -6.62 -10.96 3.50
N ASN A 245 -6.17 -9.90 2.83
CA ASN A 245 -5.47 -8.78 3.47
C ASN A 245 -6.31 -7.52 3.69
N PHE A 246 -7.51 -7.43 3.10
CA PHE A 246 -8.45 -6.32 3.30
C PHE A 246 -9.75 -6.74 3.98
N GLU A 247 -9.81 -7.93 4.59
CA GLU A 247 -11.00 -8.48 5.26
C GLU A 247 -12.24 -8.59 4.33
N LEU A 248 -12.02 -8.65 3.01
CA LEU A 248 -13.10 -8.61 2.02
C LEU A 248 -13.99 -9.86 2.07
N ARG A 249 -13.47 -10.98 2.60
CA ARG A 249 -14.22 -12.24 2.74
C ARG A 249 -15.53 -12.07 3.52
N GLU A 250 -15.53 -11.25 4.57
CA GLU A 250 -16.76 -11.01 5.35
C GLU A 250 -17.75 -10.14 4.58
N ILE A 251 -17.26 -9.15 3.84
CA ILE A 251 -18.07 -8.26 3.00
C ILE A 251 -18.72 -9.05 1.85
N HIS A 252 -17.94 -9.84 1.11
CA HIS A 252 -18.44 -10.65 0.00
C HIS A 252 -19.49 -11.65 0.47
N LYS A 253 -19.25 -12.32 1.61
CA LYS A 253 -20.23 -13.23 2.21
C LYS A 253 -21.55 -12.52 2.54
N LEU A 254 -21.48 -11.34 3.15
CA LEU A 254 -22.67 -10.53 3.46
C LEU A 254 -23.42 -10.11 2.19
N LEU A 255 -22.70 -9.72 1.14
CA LEU A 255 -23.30 -9.35 -0.15
C LEU A 255 -23.98 -10.53 -0.83
N GLU A 256 -23.40 -11.73 -0.78
CA GLU A 256 -24.02 -12.96 -1.27
C GLU A 256 -25.32 -13.28 -0.51
N GLU A 257 -25.29 -13.22 0.82
CA GLU A 257 -26.46 -13.44 1.67
C GLU A 257 -27.59 -12.43 1.34
N ILE A 258 -27.26 -11.16 1.16
CA ILE A 258 -28.21 -10.11 0.75
C ILE A 258 -28.77 -10.39 -0.66
N SER A 259 -27.92 -10.80 -1.60
CA SER A 259 -28.33 -11.14 -2.97
C SER A 259 -29.31 -12.31 -2.98
N GLU A 260 -29.05 -13.36 -2.19
CA GLU A 260 -29.94 -14.51 -2.06
C GLU A 260 -31.29 -14.12 -1.45
N VAL A 261 -31.30 -13.31 -0.39
CA VAL A 261 -32.53 -12.82 0.23
C VAL A 261 -33.34 -11.98 -0.75
N THR A 262 -32.68 -11.09 -1.49
CA THR A 262 -33.31 -10.23 -2.51
C THR A 262 -33.92 -11.06 -3.65
N ARG A 263 -33.21 -12.09 -4.13
CA ARG A 263 -33.72 -13.02 -5.16
C ARG A 263 -34.91 -13.83 -4.66
N ARG A 264 -34.90 -14.31 -3.41
CA ARG A 264 -36.00 -15.08 -2.82
C ARG A 264 -37.27 -14.25 -2.58
N ASN A 265 -37.10 -12.95 -2.33
CA ASN A 265 -38.21 -12.03 -2.06
C ASN A 265 -38.70 -11.28 -3.30
N TRP A 266 -38.16 -11.57 -4.49
CA TRP A 266 -38.62 -10.98 -5.73
C TRP A 266 -40.02 -11.52 -6.07
N PRO A 267 -41.05 -10.67 -6.22
CA PRO A 267 -42.37 -11.14 -6.59
C PRO A 267 -42.31 -11.71 -8.01
N PHE A 268 -42.64 -12.99 -8.17
CA PHE A 268 -42.93 -13.58 -9.46
C PHE A 268 -44.17 -12.87 -10.03
N THR A 269 -43.97 -11.91 -10.93
CA THR A 269 -45.03 -11.44 -11.82
C THR A 269 -45.30 -12.53 -12.85
N THR A 270 -46.30 -13.37 -12.58
CA THR A 270 -47.08 -14.09 -13.60
C THR A 270 -48.12 -13.18 -14.21
#